data_AF-A0A974A3K4-F1
#
_entry.id   AF-A0A974A3K4-F1
#
_cell.length_a   1.000
_cell.length_b   1.000
_cell.length_c   1.000
_cell.angle_alpha   90.00
_cell.angle_beta   90.00
_cell.angle_gamma   90.00
#
_symmetry.space_group_name_H-M   'P 1'
#
loop_
_entity.id
_entity.type
_entity.pdbx_description
1 polymer ?
#
loop_
_entity_poly.entity_id
_entity_poly.type
_entity_poly.pdbx_seq_one_letter_code
_entity_poly.pdbx_strand_id
1 'polypeptide(L)'
;MFDLHGISQAAFDLIVESEVSSREVYEHRYRHPEWPGEQSGVTIGIGYDVGQTSRAQFIADWSGKIPDAMVKALAKTCGVTGVPARALAQKLRAVVDIPWDVAEDVFSNHDVPRYMAMLRHGCPGVDELAPDCKGVLLSVVFNRGASFSNAGPRFAEMRDIRSCVKSGNLERIPGLIRSMKRLWPDSRGLRDRRDAEAALFERGLETAHPQAFAALASVPDHVDPDTVAHVQQKLRELGYPQVGAVDGNLTPHGKTEDAILAFRNKNGLPLTPTIDDDFLTALAKATPPEVSEERANASASDLREQGSDTISFTDKVKGWGGRLFGGGTGLGVTGALGLVTEKATAISSAKEAVGGLGISETGWVVIGAAVVVLVVLAAAGLAVWFVADKIERRHVDDYRAGRA
;
A
#
# COMPACT_ATOMS: atom_id res chain seq x y z
N MET A 1 12.92 33.22 -11.93
CA MET A 1 13.04 32.18 -10.90
C MET A 1 11.64 31.63 -10.70
N PHE A 2 11.42 30.37 -11.02
CA PHE A 2 10.14 29.67 -10.80
C PHE A 2 10.00 29.29 -9.32
N ASP A 3 8.77 29.07 -8.86
CA ASP A 3 8.50 28.67 -7.48
C ASP A 3 8.93 27.21 -7.27
N LEU A 4 9.80 26.98 -6.29
CA LEU A 4 10.26 25.64 -5.91
C LEU A 4 9.33 24.99 -4.88
N HIS A 5 8.19 25.60 -4.56
CA HIS A 5 7.14 25.00 -3.73
C HIS A 5 7.62 24.51 -2.36
N GLY A 6 8.58 25.22 -1.78
CA GLY A 6 9.14 24.93 -0.46
C GLY A 6 10.24 23.87 -0.42
N ILE A 7 10.75 23.40 -1.57
CA ILE A 7 12.00 22.63 -1.65
C ILE A 7 13.18 23.54 -1.98
N SER A 8 14.41 23.07 -1.72
CA SER A 8 15.62 23.83 -2.07
C SER A 8 15.96 23.70 -3.55
N GLN A 9 16.76 24.65 -4.07
CA GLN A 9 17.32 24.55 -5.43
C GLN A 9 18.12 23.26 -5.62
N ALA A 10 18.97 22.90 -4.66
CA ALA A 10 19.76 21.68 -4.75
C ALA A 10 18.91 20.40 -4.81
N ALA A 11 17.76 20.38 -4.13
CA ALA A 11 16.84 19.24 -4.24
C ALA A 11 16.11 19.21 -5.57
N PHE A 12 15.73 20.38 -6.10
CA PHE A 12 15.18 20.49 -7.45
C PHE A 12 16.20 19.99 -8.49
N ASP A 13 17.43 20.47 -8.43
CA ASP A 13 18.52 20.09 -9.32
C ASP A 13 18.79 18.58 -9.23
N LEU A 14 18.85 18.01 -8.01
CA LEU A 14 19.02 16.56 -7.82
C LEU A 14 17.92 15.75 -8.51
N ILE A 15 16.66 16.20 -8.44
CA ILE A 15 15.55 15.51 -9.09
C ILE A 15 15.73 15.60 -10.61
N VAL A 16 15.98 16.80 -11.14
CA VAL A 16 16.15 17.02 -12.58
C VAL A 16 17.33 16.21 -13.12
N GLU A 17 18.51 16.27 -12.48
CA GLU A 17 19.68 15.49 -12.84
C GLU A 17 19.41 13.98 -12.80
N SER A 18 18.59 13.51 -11.85
CA SER A 18 18.22 12.10 -11.79
C SER A 18 17.35 11.65 -12.97
N GLU A 19 16.61 12.56 -13.60
CA GLU A 19 15.72 12.25 -14.73
C GLU A 19 16.41 12.46 -16.08
N VAL A 20 17.26 13.48 -16.23
CA VAL A 20 17.85 13.86 -17.52
C VAL A 20 19.37 13.96 -17.52
N SER A 21 20.03 13.52 -16.44
CA SER A 21 21.48 13.54 -16.19
C SER A 21 22.09 14.93 -16.03
N SER A 22 21.96 15.80 -17.03
CA SER A 22 22.42 17.19 -16.99
C SER A 22 21.71 18.02 -18.05
N ARG A 23 21.84 19.34 -17.97
CA ARG A 23 21.34 20.25 -19.01
C ARG A 23 21.96 19.95 -20.38
N GLU A 24 23.26 19.69 -20.44
CA GLU A 24 23.97 19.39 -21.68
C GLU A 24 23.46 18.09 -22.32
N VAL A 25 23.22 17.07 -21.50
CA VAL A 25 22.65 15.80 -21.95
C VAL A 25 21.22 16.02 -22.45
N TYR A 26 20.42 16.82 -21.74
CA TYR A 26 19.07 17.19 -22.17
C TYR A 26 19.07 17.89 -23.51
N GLU A 27 19.87 18.94 -23.66
CA GLU A 27 19.94 19.73 -24.89
C GLU A 27 20.35 18.87 -26.09
N HIS A 28 21.13 17.80 -25.87
CA HIS A 28 21.53 16.89 -26.92
C HIS A 28 20.55 15.72 -27.17
N ARG A 29 19.84 15.23 -26.15
CA ARG A 29 19.07 13.96 -26.23
C ARG A 29 17.56 14.09 -26.02
N TYR A 30 17.13 14.98 -25.14
CA TYR A 30 15.77 15.00 -24.58
C TYR A 30 14.90 16.19 -25.02
N ARG A 31 15.42 17.07 -25.89
CA ARG A 31 14.60 18.14 -26.52
C ARG A 31 13.45 17.60 -27.39
N HIS A 32 13.57 16.39 -27.90
CA HIS A 32 12.57 15.79 -28.78
C HIS A 32 11.79 14.70 -28.05
N PRO A 33 10.52 14.44 -28.44
CA PRO A 33 9.72 13.40 -27.84
C PRO A 33 10.38 12.02 -27.89
N GLU A 34 10.14 11.26 -26.83
CA GLU A 34 10.58 9.88 -26.69
C GLU A 34 9.46 8.96 -26.17
N TRP A 35 9.77 7.68 -26.12
CA TRP A 35 8.93 6.66 -25.50
C TRP A 35 9.83 5.76 -24.65
N PRO A 36 9.78 5.88 -23.31
CA PRO A 36 10.71 5.18 -22.43
C PRO A 36 10.38 3.69 -22.28
N GLY A 37 9.18 3.24 -22.66
CA GLY A 37 8.81 1.83 -22.68
C GLY A 37 7.46 1.51 -22.03
N GLU A 38 7.21 0.22 -21.81
CA GLU A 38 6.10 -0.31 -21.01
C GLU A 38 4.71 0.25 -21.36
N GLN A 39 4.06 0.91 -20.39
CA GLN A 39 2.75 1.56 -20.50
C GLN A 39 2.89 3.09 -20.56
N SER A 40 4.07 3.61 -20.86
CA SER A 40 4.29 5.05 -21.03
C SER A 40 3.69 5.53 -22.35
N GLY A 41 3.27 6.79 -22.36
CA GLY A 41 2.90 7.53 -23.54
C GLY A 41 4.07 8.24 -24.21
N VAL A 42 3.74 9.16 -25.11
CA VAL A 42 4.74 10.10 -25.65
C VAL A 42 5.25 10.95 -24.50
N THR A 43 6.56 10.94 -24.26
CA THR A 43 7.20 11.66 -23.15
C THR A 43 8.00 12.84 -23.69
N ILE A 44 7.89 14.00 -23.03
CA ILE A 44 8.58 15.24 -23.40
C ILE A 44 9.13 15.95 -22.15
N GLY A 45 10.02 16.91 -22.32
CA GLY A 45 10.53 17.69 -21.19
C GLY A 45 11.25 16.81 -20.17
N ILE A 46 11.07 17.11 -18.88
CA ILE A 46 11.63 16.33 -17.78
C ILE A 46 10.54 15.33 -17.33
N GLY A 47 10.51 14.17 -17.98
CA GLY A 47 9.64 13.05 -17.59
C GLY A 47 8.13 13.27 -17.76
N TYR A 48 7.69 14.30 -18.51
CA TYR A 48 6.27 14.59 -18.70
C TYR A 48 5.65 13.58 -19.67
N ASP A 49 4.83 12.66 -19.16
CA ASP A 49 4.09 11.69 -19.99
C ASP A 49 2.78 12.30 -20.52
N VAL A 50 2.77 12.62 -21.81
CA VAL A 50 1.61 13.19 -22.50
C VAL A 50 0.47 12.18 -22.59
N GLY A 51 0.78 10.89 -22.74
CA GLY A 51 -0.22 9.84 -22.89
C GLY A 51 -0.96 9.51 -21.59
N GLN A 52 -0.31 9.68 -20.44
CA GLN A 52 -0.94 9.52 -19.12
C GLN A 52 -1.66 10.80 -18.65
N THR A 53 -1.51 11.91 -19.36
CA THR A 53 -2.13 13.18 -19.00
C THR A 53 -3.41 13.44 -19.79
N SER A 54 -4.44 13.98 -19.12
CA SER A 54 -5.65 14.40 -19.82
C SER A 54 -5.37 15.55 -20.79
N ARG A 55 -6.11 15.62 -21.89
CA ARG A 55 -5.93 16.69 -22.89
C ARG A 55 -6.14 18.09 -22.32
N ALA A 56 -7.09 18.26 -21.40
CA ALA A 56 -7.35 19.55 -20.76
C ALA A 56 -6.16 20.01 -19.91
N GLN A 57 -5.61 19.09 -19.10
CA GLN A 57 -4.43 19.35 -18.28
C GLN A 57 -3.21 19.65 -19.15
N PHE A 58 -2.94 18.83 -20.16
CA PHE A 58 -1.85 19.06 -21.10
C PHE A 58 -1.92 20.45 -21.77
N ILE A 59 -3.11 20.87 -22.20
CA ILE A 59 -3.31 22.20 -22.79
C ILE A 59 -3.02 23.29 -21.74
N ALA A 60 -3.50 23.14 -20.50
CA ALA A 60 -3.24 24.10 -19.43
C ALA A 60 -1.74 24.23 -19.12
N ASP A 61 -1.00 23.12 -19.12
CA ASP A 61 0.41 23.11 -18.75
C ASP A 61 1.32 23.68 -19.85
N TRP A 62 1.01 23.42 -21.13
CA TRP A 62 1.93 23.69 -22.24
C TRP A 62 1.54 24.88 -23.13
N SER A 63 0.29 25.35 -23.09
CA SER A 63 -0.15 26.45 -23.97
C SER A 63 0.54 27.77 -23.61
N GLY A 64 1.02 28.49 -24.63
CA GLY A 64 1.77 29.74 -24.44
C GLY A 64 3.22 29.56 -24.00
N LYS A 65 3.66 28.33 -23.69
CA LYS A 65 5.07 28.01 -23.37
C LYS A 65 5.84 27.45 -24.57
N ILE A 66 5.14 26.76 -25.47
CA ILE A 66 5.66 26.25 -26.75
C ILE A 66 4.74 26.68 -27.91
N PRO A 67 5.23 26.68 -29.17
CA PRO A 67 4.41 27.02 -30.33
C PRO A 67 3.09 26.21 -30.42
N ASP A 68 1.98 26.88 -30.74
CA ASP A 68 0.65 26.28 -30.86
C ASP A 68 0.60 25.04 -31.76
N ALA A 69 1.42 25.00 -32.80
CA ALA A 69 1.53 23.85 -33.70
C ALA A 69 2.03 22.60 -32.96
N MET A 70 3.00 22.77 -32.06
CA MET A 70 3.52 21.67 -31.22
C MET A 70 2.49 21.24 -30.19
N VAL A 71 1.82 22.18 -29.50
CA VAL A 71 0.73 21.87 -28.55
C VAL A 71 -0.36 21.06 -29.27
N LYS A 72 -0.81 21.51 -30.44
CA LYS A 72 -1.84 20.80 -31.23
C LYS A 72 -1.39 19.42 -31.68
N ALA A 73 -0.10 19.22 -31.98
CA ALA A 73 0.44 17.93 -32.37
C ALA A 73 0.50 16.96 -31.18
N LEU A 74 1.03 17.42 -30.05
CA LEU A 74 1.18 16.63 -28.81
C LEU A 74 -0.18 16.30 -28.18
N ALA A 75 -1.14 17.23 -28.16
CA ALA A 75 -2.47 17.01 -27.59
C ALA A 75 -3.26 15.87 -28.25
N LYS A 76 -2.90 15.47 -29.47
CA LYS A 76 -3.48 14.29 -30.17
C LYS A 76 -3.00 12.96 -29.60
N THR A 77 -1.94 12.98 -28.80
CA THR A 77 -1.32 11.79 -28.21
C THR A 77 -1.76 11.56 -26.76
N CYS A 78 -2.50 12.50 -26.16
CA CYS A 78 -3.11 12.31 -24.85
C CYS A 78 -4.01 11.07 -24.82
N GLY A 79 -3.85 10.23 -23.80
CA GLY A 79 -4.54 8.95 -23.66
C GLY A 79 -3.95 7.81 -24.50
N VAL A 80 -2.91 8.04 -25.29
CA VAL A 80 -2.23 6.98 -26.05
C VAL A 80 -0.99 6.52 -25.29
N THR A 81 -1.03 5.27 -24.82
CA THR A 81 0.04 4.64 -24.04
C THR A 81 0.53 3.34 -24.68
N GLY A 82 1.67 2.86 -24.21
CA GLY A 82 2.26 1.60 -24.62
C GLY A 82 2.83 1.62 -26.03
N VAL A 83 2.90 0.45 -26.68
CA VAL A 83 3.51 0.28 -28.01
C VAL A 83 3.01 1.29 -29.06
N PRO A 84 1.70 1.65 -29.13
CA PRO A 84 1.22 2.68 -30.05
C PRO A 84 1.89 4.06 -29.88
N ALA A 85 2.25 4.44 -28.65
CA ALA A 85 2.88 5.72 -28.35
C ALA A 85 4.30 5.81 -28.95
N ARG A 86 5.02 4.68 -29.07
CA ARG A 86 6.37 4.63 -29.67
C ARG A 86 6.42 5.23 -31.07
N ALA A 87 5.49 4.83 -31.93
CA ALA A 87 5.44 5.32 -33.32
C ALA A 87 5.04 6.80 -33.39
N LEU A 88 4.18 7.26 -32.48
CA LEU A 88 3.78 8.67 -32.38
C LEU A 88 4.95 9.54 -31.91
N ALA A 89 5.67 9.11 -30.86
CA ALA A 89 6.86 9.80 -30.37
C ALA A 89 7.89 10.00 -31.49
N GLN A 90 8.21 8.94 -32.24
CA GLN A 90 9.13 9.00 -33.38
C GLN A 90 8.69 10.01 -34.45
N LYS A 91 7.41 10.01 -34.84
CA LYS A 91 6.88 10.96 -35.82
C LYS A 91 6.94 12.41 -35.33
N LEU A 92 6.71 12.63 -34.05
CA LEU A 92 6.69 13.97 -33.47
C LEU A 92 8.08 14.61 -33.31
N ARG A 93 9.17 13.82 -33.37
CA ARG A 93 10.55 14.35 -33.31
C ARG A 93 10.86 15.38 -34.39
N ALA A 94 10.20 15.33 -35.54
CA ALA A 94 10.40 16.29 -36.63
C ALA A 94 9.68 17.62 -36.41
N VAL A 95 8.77 17.70 -35.43
CA VAL A 95 7.86 18.83 -35.22
C VAL A 95 8.03 19.46 -33.84
N VAL A 96 8.40 18.64 -32.84
CA VAL A 96 8.44 19.03 -31.44
C VAL A 96 9.90 19.18 -31.00
N ASP A 97 10.21 20.37 -30.51
CA ASP A 97 11.46 20.74 -29.88
C ASP A 97 11.16 21.49 -28.58
N ILE A 98 11.48 20.90 -27.43
CA ILE A 98 11.22 21.46 -26.11
C ILE A 98 12.52 22.10 -25.60
N PRO A 99 12.56 23.43 -25.43
CA PRO A 99 13.69 24.11 -24.82
C PRO A 99 13.87 23.74 -23.34
N TRP A 100 15.11 23.77 -22.85
CA TRP A 100 15.45 23.45 -21.47
C TRP A 100 14.69 24.30 -20.44
N ASP A 101 14.67 25.61 -20.64
CA ASP A 101 13.99 26.57 -19.76
C ASP A 101 12.48 26.33 -19.68
N VAL A 102 11.86 25.94 -20.80
CA VAL A 102 10.45 25.56 -20.83
C VAL A 102 10.21 24.23 -20.12
N ALA A 103 11.11 23.26 -20.29
CA ALA A 103 11.03 21.98 -19.60
C ALA A 103 11.14 22.12 -18.08
N GLU A 104 12.08 22.94 -17.60
CA GLU A 104 12.21 23.27 -16.17
C GLU A 104 10.99 23.99 -15.63
N ASP A 105 10.48 24.99 -16.35
CA ASP A 105 9.31 25.75 -15.93
C ASP A 105 8.06 24.87 -15.84
N VAL A 106 7.81 23.98 -16.81
CA VAL A 106 6.71 23.00 -16.73
C VAL A 106 6.93 22.04 -15.58
N PHE A 107 8.14 21.47 -15.44
CA PHE A 107 8.44 20.52 -14.37
C PHE A 107 8.20 21.11 -12.97
N SER A 108 8.65 22.36 -12.77
CA SER A 108 8.45 23.10 -11.52
C SER A 108 6.99 23.38 -11.25
N ASN A 109 6.19 23.75 -12.26
CA ASN A 109 4.80 24.18 -12.04
C ASN A 109 3.76 23.05 -12.15
N HIS A 110 4.12 21.88 -12.69
CA HIS A 110 3.22 20.74 -12.86
C HIS A 110 3.61 19.56 -11.96
N ASP A 111 4.79 18.98 -12.18
CA ASP A 111 5.16 17.72 -11.54
C ASP A 111 5.53 17.92 -10.07
N VAL A 112 6.30 18.95 -9.74
CA VAL A 112 6.66 19.25 -8.35
C VAL A 112 5.39 19.43 -7.48
N PRO A 113 4.40 20.27 -7.81
CA PRO A 113 3.14 20.38 -7.06
C PRO A 113 2.37 19.06 -6.95
N ARG A 114 2.29 18.30 -8.04
CA ARG A 114 1.56 17.02 -8.07
C ARG A 114 2.18 16.01 -7.10
N TYR A 115 3.49 15.80 -7.17
CA TYR A 115 4.18 14.88 -6.27
C TYR A 115 4.26 15.43 -4.84
N MET A 116 4.32 16.75 -4.66
CA MET A 116 4.25 17.36 -3.34
C MET A 116 2.90 17.09 -2.68
N ALA A 117 1.79 17.16 -3.42
CA ALA A 117 0.47 16.80 -2.91
C ALA A 117 0.40 15.32 -2.49
N MET A 118 0.98 14.42 -3.30
CA MET A 118 1.09 13.00 -2.95
C MET A 118 1.93 12.77 -1.68
N LEU A 119 3.06 13.48 -1.57
CA LEU A 119 3.96 13.42 -0.42
C LEU A 119 3.27 13.92 0.85
N ARG A 120 2.60 15.08 0.80
CA ARG A 120 1.84 15.65 1.92
C ARG A 120 0.75 14.70 2.43
N HIS A 121 0.02 14.08 1.50
CA HIS A 121 -1.01 13.10 1.85
C HIS A 121 -0.42 11.83 2.46
N GLY A 122 0.64 11.30 1.86
CA GLY A 122 1.27 10.05 2.30
C GLY A 122 2.09 10.17 3.59
N CYS A 123 2.73 11.31 3.81
CA CYS A 123 3.66 11.57 4.91
C CYS A 123 3.31 12.89 5.63
N PRO A 124 2.29 12.88 6.51
CA PRO A 124 1.94 14.05 7.31
C PRO A 124 3.12 14.57 8.14
N GLY A 125 3.27 15.90 8.23
CA GLY A 125 4.40 16.56 8.91
C GLY A 125 5.55 16.95 7.97
N VAL A 126 5.52 16.53 6.70
CA VAL A 126 6.59 16.85 5.73
C VAL A 126 6.81 18.36 5.53
N ASP A 127 5.76 19.17 5.69
CA ASP A 127 5.87 20.61 5.45
C ASP A 127 6.73 21.34 6.48
N GLU A 128 6.93 20.74 7.66
CA GLU A 128 7.76 21.26 8.75
C GLU A 128 9.26 20.97 8.56
N LEU A 129 9.61 20.10 7.60
CA LEU A 129 10.99 19.76 7.30
C LEU A 129 11.72 20.88 6.57
N ALA A 130 13.04 20.93 6.76
CA ALA A 130 13.93 21.78 5.97
C ALA A 130 13.71 21.58 4.45
N PRO A 131 13.92 22.62 3.62
CA PRO A 131 13.72 22.53 2.17
C PRO A 131 14.51 21.40 1.49
N ASP A 132 15.74 21.12 1.94
CA ASP A 132 16.55 19.97 1.47
C ASP A 132 15.88 18.64 1.83
N CYS A 133 15.52 18.44 3.10
CA CYS A 133 14.88 17.22 3.58
C CYS A 133 13.54 16.96 2.86
N LYS A 134 12.72 18.01 2.70
CA LYS A 134 11.45 17.96 1.98
C LYS A 134 11.65 17.59 0.52
N GLY A 135 12.61 18.22 -0.15
CA GLY A 135 12.93 17.95 -1.55
C GLY A 135 13.51 16.56 -1.79
N VAL A 136 14.28 16.01 -0.85
CA VAL A 136 14.73 14.61 -0.91
C VAL A 136 13.54 13.64 -0.82
N LEU A 137 12.61 13.87 0.11
CA LEU A 137 11.41 13.02 0.19
C LEU A 137 10.52 13.16 -1.05
N LEU A 138 10.49 14.33 -1.68
CA LEU A 138 9.87 14.53 -2.99
C LEU A 138 10.58 13.70 -4.07
N SER A 139 11.92 13.71 -4.12
CA SER A 139 12.70 12.90 -5.06
C SER A 139 12.41 11.40 -4.91
N VAL A 140 12.33 10.91 -3.67
CA VAL A 140 11.93 9.53 -3.38
C VAL A 140 10.53 9.27 -3.94
N VAL A 141 9.54 10.11 -3.61
CA VAL A 141 8.16 9.95 -4.09
C VAL A 141 8.05 10.04 -5.62
N PHE A 142 8.85 10.89 -6.26
CA PHE A 142 8.92 10.98 -7.72
C PHE A 142 9.36 9.65 -8.34
N ASN A 143 10.42 9.05 -7.80
CA ASN A 143 11.01 7.82 -8.34
C ASN A 143 10.20 6.55 -8.04
N ARG A 144 9.67 6.41 -6.81
CA ARG A 144 9.04 5.15 -6.35
C ARG A 144 7.57 5.27 -5.96
N GLY A 145 6.97 6.45 -6.10
CA GLY A 145 5.61 6.75 -5.68
C GLY A 145 5.44 6.91 -4.17
N ALA A 146 4.30 7.49 -3.76
CA ALA A 146 3.94 7.75 -2.36
C ALA A 146 3.44 6.48 -1.62
N SER A 147 4.25 5.41 -1.65
CA SER A 147 3.92 4.07 -1.15
C SER A 147 4.04 3.90 0.37
N PHE A 148 3.79 4.96 1.14
CA PHE A 148 3.99 5.03 2.60
C PHE A 148 3.05 4.14 3.44
N SER A 149 2.02 3.56 2.83
CA SER A 149 1.05 2.68 3.50
C SER A 149 0.99 1.27 2.89
N ASN A 150 1.79 1.00 1.85
CA ASN A 150 1.78 -0.29 1.18
C ASN A 150 2.39 -1.36 2.09
N ALA A 151 1.77 -2.54 2.13
CA ALA A 151 2.24 -3.66 2.94
C ALA A 151 3.39 -4.42 2.26
N GLY A 152 4.22 -5.06 3.09
CA GLY A 152 5.27 -5.98 2.67
C GLY A 152 6.69 -5.40 2.67
N PRO A 153 7.72 -6.25 2.56
CA PRO A 153 9.12 -5.89 2.76
C PRO A 153 9.64 -4.82 1.81
N ARG A 154 9.18 -4.83 0.55
CA ARG A 154 9.54 -3.82 -0.47
C ARG A 154 9.25 -2.37 -0.07
N PHE A 155 8.28 -2.16 0.82
CA PHE A 155 7.81 -0.83 1.24
C PHE A 155 8.19 -0.49 2.68
N ALA A 156 8.99 -1.32 3.35
CA ALA A 156 9.36 -1.13 4.75
C ALA A 156 9.99 0.25 5.00
N GLU A 157 10.96 0.64 4.18
CA GLU A 157 11.66 1.92 4.33
C GLU A 157 10.71 3.11 4.17
N MET A 158 9.70 3.01 3.28
CA MET A 158 8.72 4.09 3.13
C MET A 158 7.86 4.21 4.38
N ARG A 159 7.38 3.10 4.94
CA ARG A 159 6.60 3.12 6.19
C ARG A 159 7.42 3.69 7.35
N ASP A 160 8.70 3.34 7.42
CA ASP A 160 9.61 3.80 8.46
C ASP A 160 9.97 5.28 8.30
N ILE A 161 10.19 5.77 7.08
CA ILE A 161 10.36 7.21 6.80
C ILE A 161 9.14 7.98 7.29
N ARG A 162 7.93 7.51 6.96
CA ARG A 162 6.68 8.15 7.45
C ARG A 162 6.62 8.16 8.97
N SER A 163 7.03 7.07 9.63
CA SER A 163 7.08 6.99 11.09
C SER A 163 8.09 8.00 11.66
N CYS A 164 9.28 8.08 11.08
CA CYS A 164 10.35 8.99 11.51
C CYS A 164 9.96 10.46 11.35
N VAL A 165 9.31 10.84 10.25
CA VAL A 165 8.77 12.19 10.08
C VAL A 165 7.74 12.51 11.16
N LYS A 166 6.85 11.56 11.46
CA LYS A 166 5.83 11.73 12.50
C LYS A 166 6.42 11.83 13.91
N SER A 167 7.47 11.06 14.22
CA SER A 167 8.05 10.98 15.55
C SER A 167 9.21 11.97 15.77
N GLY A 168 9.70 12.63 14.72
CA GLY A 168 10.85 13.53 14.78
C GLY A 168 12.22 12.83 14.79
N ASN A 169 12.26 11.50 14.58
CA ASN A 169 13.51 10.71 14.52
C ASN A 169 14.16 10.83 13.14
N LEU A 170 14.41 12.07 12.72
CA LEU A 170 14.82 12.40 11.35
C LEU A 170 16.22 11.87 11.00
N GLU A 171 17.08 11.67 12.01
CA GLU A 171 18.41 11.10 11.87
C GLU A 171 18.42 9.68 11.27
N ARG A 172 17.31 8.94 11.37
CA ARG A 172 17.19 7.59 10.79
C ARG A 172 16.93 7.59 9.28
N ILE A 173 16.39 8.69 8.74
CA ILE A 173 15.92 8.77 7.35
C ILE A 173 17.06 8.59 6.32
N PRO A 174 18.26 9.18 6.47
CA PRO A 174 19.36 8.94 5.54
C PRO A 174 19.74 7.46 5.41
N GLY A 175 19.80 6.73 6.52
CA GLY A 175 20.05 5.29 6.54
C GLY A 175 18.95 4.50 5.82
N LEU A 176 17.69 4.87 6.04
CA LEU A 176 16.52 4.29 5.35
C LEU A 176 16.56 4.55 3.84
N ILE A 177 16.98 5.73 3.39
CA ILE A 177 17.12 6.04 1.96
C ILE A 177 18.22 5.17 1.34
N ARG A 178 19.37 5.04 2.00
CA ARG A 178 20.48 4.20 1.52
C ARG A 178 20.13 2.71 1.49
N SER A 179 19.34 2.21 2.45
CA SER A 179 18.95 0.79 2.48
C SER A 179 18.03 0.41 1.31
N MET A 180 17.30 1.38 0.72
CA MET A 180 16.49 1.15 -0.49
C MET A 180 17.32 0.67 -1.71
N LYS A 181 18.66 0.82 -1.70
CA LYS A 181 19.54 0.32 -2.77
C LYS A 181 19.37 -1.18 -3.04
N ARG A 182 18.94 -1.96 -2.05
CA ARG A 182 18.63 -3.40 -2.21
C ARG A 182 17.52 -3.67 -3.24
N LEU A 183 16.63 -2.70 -3.47
CA LEU A 183 15.49 -2.87 -4.39
C LEU A 183 15.93 -2.83 -5.87
N TRP A 184 17.13 -2.32 -6.14
CA TRP A 184 17.71 -2.18 -7.48
C TRP A 184 19.22 -2.48 -7.45
N PRO A 185 19.61 -3.74 -7.16
CA PRO A 185 21.01 -4.10 -6.95
C PRO A 185 21.87 -3.81 -8.19
N ASP A 186 21.30 -3.98 -9.39
CA ASP A 186 22.00 -3.83 -10.67
C ASP A 186 21.92 -2.41 -11.27
N SER A 187 21.19 -1.49 -10.64
CA SER A 187 21.02 -0.13 -11.15
C SER A 187 21.99 0.84 -10.49
N ARG A 188 23.15 1.06 -11.12
CA ARG A 188 24.13 2.04 -10.63
C ARG A 188 23.52 3.43 -10.45
N GLY A 189 22.77 3.92 -11.43
CA GLY A 189 22.16 5.26 -11.37
C GLY A 189 21.19 5.44 -10.20
N LEU A 190 20.34 4.44 -9.91
CA LEU A 190 19.44 4.51 -8.76
C LEU A 190 20.18 4.42 -7.43
N ARG A 191 21.27 3.66 -7.37
CA ARG A 191 22.11 3.55 -6.17
C ARG A 191 22.82 4.85 -5.87
N ASP A 192 23.46 5.45 -6.88
CA ASP A 192 24.13 6.75 -6.77
C ASP A 192 23.10 7.84 -6.38
N ARG A 193 21.88 7.80 -6.93
CA ARG A 193 20.77 8.68 -6.54
C ARG A 193 20.40 8.55 -5.05
N ARG A 194 20.26 7.33 -4.50
CA ARG A 194 19.94 7.15 -3.07
C ARG A 194 21.05 7.69 -2.17
N ASP A 195 22.32 7.55 -2.58
CA ASP A 195 23.44 8.09 -1.82
C ASP A 195 23.47 9.63 -1.84
N ALA A 196 23.21 10.24 -3.01
CA ALA A 196 23.10 11.70 -3.16
C ALA A 196 21.92 12.29 -2.36
N GLU A 197 20.77 11.63 -2.41
CA GLU A 197 19.59 12.02 -1.62
C GLU A 197 19.84 11.95 -0.12
N ALA A 198 20.47 10.87 0.36
CA ALA A 198 20.79 10.73 1.77
C ALA A 198 21.76 11.83 2.23
N ALA A 199 22.80 12.12 1.44
CA ALA A 199 23.74 13.22 1.73
C ALA A 199 23.05 14.59 1.73
N LEU A 200 22.11 14.84 0.80
CA LEU A 200 21.34 16.07 0.76
C LEU A 200 20.40 16.19 1.97
N PHE A 201 19.79 15.09 2.41
CA PHE A 201 18.97 15.06 3.61
C PHE A 201 19.80 15.38 4.85
N GLU A 202 21.00 14.81 4.96
CA GLU A 202 21.95 15.10 6.05
C GLU A 202 22.33 16.58 6.10
N ARG A 203 22.58 17.21 4.95
CA ARG A 203 22.81 18.68 4.87
C ARG A 203 21.60 19.49 5.35
N GLY A 204 20.39 19.04 5.01
CA GLY A 204 19.16 19.63 5.51
C GLY A 204 19.03 19.52 7.03
N LEU A 205 19.42 18.38 7.61
CA LEU A 205 19.49 18.18 9.06
C LEU A 205 20.54 19.09 9.70
N GLU A 206 21.73 19.21 9.13
CA GLU A 206 22.79 20.09 9.66
C GLU A 206 22.30 21.53 9.78
N THR A 207 21.58 22.00 8.76
CA THR A 207 21.11 23.39 8.68
C THR A 207 19.94 23.69 9.62
N ALA A 208 18.98 22.77 9.76
CA ALA A 208 17.70 23.04 10.44
C ALA A 208 17.44 22.19 11.69
N HIS A 209 18.15 21.07 11.85
CA HIS A 209 17.97 20.07 12.91
C HIS A 209 19.31 19.58 13.47
N PRO A 210 20.17 20.47 14.03
CA PRO A 210 21.54 20.13 14.40
C PRO A 210 21.65 19.01 15.43
N GLN A 211 20.64 18.83 16.30
CA GLN A 211 20.59 17.71 17.24
C GLN A 211 20.41 16.36 16.52
N ALA A 212 19.50 16.29 15.54
CA ALA A 212 19.32 15.10 14.71
C ALA A 212 20.56 14.84 13.85
N PHE A 213 21.17 15.89 13.30
CA PHE A 213 22.44 15.76 12.57
C PHE A 213 23.56 15.18 13.44
N ALA A 214 23.75 15.70 14.67
CA ALA A 214 24.74 15.16 15.60
C ALA A 214 24.46 13.70 15.98
N ALA A 215 23.19 13.30 16.04
CA ALA A 215 22.78 11.93 16.36
C ALA A 215 23.09 10.92 15.24
N LEU A 216 23.32 11.36 13.98
CA LEU A 216 23.60 10.47 12.84
C LEU A 216 24.73 9.47 13.13
N ALA A 217 25.80 9.91 13.79
CA ALA A 217 26.95 9.07 14.12
C ALA A 217 26.63 7.93 15.10
N SER A 218 25.50 8.04 15.81
CA SER A 218 25.03 7.06 16.78
C SER A 218 23.87 6.19 16.28
N VAL A 219 23.37 6.46 15.07
CA VAL A 219 22.29 5.67 14.47
C VAL A 219 22.85 4.30 14.08
N PRO A 220 22.29 3.19 14.61
CA PRO A 220 22.71 1.86 14.20
C PRO A 220 22.46 1.63 12.71
N ASP A 221 23.30 0.80 12.10
CA ASP A 221 23.11 0.39 10.72
C ASP A 221 21.72 -0.21 10.51
N HIS A 222 21.08 0.18 9.41
CA HIS A 222 19.77 -0.31 9.06
C HIS A 222 19.86 -1.79 8.65
N VAL A 223 19.17 -2.66 9.40
CA VAL A 223 19.08 -4.09 9.03
C VAL A 223 18.23 -4.24 7.77
N ASP A 224 18.71 -5.01 6.78
CA ASP A 224 17.97 -5.23 5.53
C ASP A 224 16.53 -5.71 5.81
N PRO A 225 15.49 -5.00 5.34
CA PRO A 225 14.10 -5.43 5.51
C PRO A 225 13.78 -6.84 5.01
N ASP A 226 14.48 -7.36 3.99
CA ASP A 226 14.28 -8.73 3.54
C ASP A 226 14.83 -9.74 4.58
N THR A 227 15.93 -9.38 5.24
CA THR A 227 16.45 -10.15 6.38
C THR A 227 15.48 -10.10 7.56
N VAL A 228 14.95 -8.91 7.88
CA VAL A 228 13.94 -8.75 8.93
C VAL A 228 12.70 -9.59 8.61
N ALA A 229 12.22 -9.56 7.36
CA ALA A 229 11.06 -10.35 6.94
C ALA A 229 11.30 -11.86 7.06
N HIS A 230 12.52 -12.33 6.72
CA HIS A 230 12.90 -13.73 6.92
C HIS A 230 12.88 -14.11 8.41
N VAL A 231 13.44 -13.27 9.28
CA VAL A 231 13.42 -13.46 10.74
C VAL A 231 11.99 -13.47 11.28
N GLN A 232 11.15 -12.53 10.86
CA GLN A 232 9.73 -12.46 11.25
C GLN A 232 8.98 -13.75 10.86
N GLN A 233 9.22 -14.25 9.65
CA GLN A 233 8.59 -15.48 9.16
C GLN A 233 9.06 -16.69 9.98
N LYS A 234 10.38 -16.83 10.19
CA LYS A 234 10.96 -17.94 10.94
C LYS A 234 10.53 -17.94 12.40
N LEU A 235 10.51 -16.79 13.06
CA LEU A 235 9.99 -16.66 14.44
C LEU A 235 8.52 -17.06 14.53
N ARG A 236 7.69 -16.68 13.54
CA ARG A 236 6.28 -17.12 13.51
C ARG A 236 6.16 -18.64 13.38
N GLU A 237 6.95 -19.26 12.52
CA GLU A 237 7.00 -20.73 12.36
C GLU A 237 7.46 -21.45 13.63
N LEU A 238 8.31 -20.80 14.43
CA LEU A 238 8.80 -21.31 15.72
C LEU A 238 7.83 -21.08 16.88
N GLY A 239 6.62 -20.57 16.62
CA GLY A 239 5.59 -20.37 17.64
C GLY A 239 5.72 -19.05 18.41
N TYR A 240 6.26 -18.00 17.79
CA TYR A 240 6.30 -16.63 18.34
C TYR A 240 5.28 -15.72 17.61
N PRO A 241 3.96 -15.88 17.82
CA PRO A 241 2.93 -15.14 17.10
C PRO A 241 2.95 -13.63 17.37
N GLN A 242 3.55 -13.21 18.50
CA GLN A 242 3.68 -11.80 18.87
C GLN A 242 4.57 -11.00 17.92
N VAL A 243 5.36 -11.65 17.07
CA VAL A 243 6.32 -11.02 16.12
C VAL A 243 5.68 -10.01 15.16
N GLY A 244 4.35 -10.04 15.01
CA GLY A 244 3.60 -9.11 14.16
C GLY A 244 3.46 -9.63 12.73
N ALA A 245 3.29 -8.74 11.75
CA ALA A 245 3.20 -9.10 10.32
C ALA A 245 4.59 -9.42 9.74
N VAL A 246 4.65 -10.14 8.61
CA VAL A 246 5.93 -10.32 7.86
C VAL A 246 5.99 -9.20 6.85
N ASP A 247 6.57 -8.08 7.29
CA ASP A 247 6.56 -6.83 6.57
C ASP A 247 7.95 -6.19 6.45
N GLY A 248 8.97 -6.81 7.04
CA GLY A 248 10.36 -6.35 6.99
C GLY A 248 10.65 -5.14 7.88
N ASN A 249 9.73 -4.77 8.78
CA ASN A 249 9.92 -3.63 9.69
C ASN A 249 10.57 -4.08 11.01
N LEU A 250 11.66 -3.42 11.38
CA LEU A 250 12.29 -3.52 12.70
C LEU A 250 12.21 -2.16 13.42
N THR A 251 11.03 -1.88 13.98
CA THR A 251 10.82 -0.66 14.78
C THR A 251 11.40 -0.85 16.19
N PRO A 252 12.16 0.11 16.72
CA PRO A 252 12.60 0.10 18.12
C PRO A 252 11.42 -0.05 19.09
N HIS A 253 11.56 -0.92 20.08
CA HIS A 253 10.52 -1.32 21.04
C HIS A 253 9.25 -1.88 20.36
N GLY A 254 9.43 -2.50 19.19
CA GLY A 254 8.35 -3.10 18.42
C GLY A 254 8.17 -4.60 18.67
N LYS A 255 7.08 -5.12 18.12
CA LYS A 255 6.68 -6.54 18.17
C LYS A 255 7.77 -7.52 17.73
N THR A 256 8.55 -7.15 16.71
CA THR A 256 9.64 -7.99 16.21
C THR A 256 10.78 -8.06 17.22
N GLU A 257 11.15 -6.96 17.88
CA GLU A 257 12.15 -6.97 18.95
C GLU A 257 11.68 -7.80 20.15
N ASP A 258 10.40 -7.68 20.54
CA ASP A 258 9.82 -8.49 21.63
C ASP A 258 9.92 -10.00 21.34
N ALA A 259 9.66 -10.40 20.09
CA ALA A 259 9.80 -11.79 19.68
C ALA A 259 11.26 -12.27 19.64
N ILE A 260 12.20 -11.41 19.18
CA ILE A 260 13.64 -11.68 19.22
C ILE A 260 14.10 -11.89 20.66
N LEU A 261 13.71 -10.99 21.58
CA LEU A 261 14.05 -11.08 23.00
C LEU A 261 13.46 -12.36 23.64
N ALA A 262 12.21 -12.70 23.33
CA ALA A 262 11.58 -13.92 23.82
C ALA A 262 12.28 -15.19 23.29
N PHE A 263 12.69 -15.20 22.02
CA PHE A 263 13.47 -16.29 21.44
C PHE A 263 14.83 -16.43 22.12
N ARG A 264 15.56 -15.33 22.28
CA ARG A 264 16.87 -15.30 22.93
C ARG A 264 16.79 -15.82 24.37
N ASN A 265 15.80 -15.35 25.13
CA ASN A 265 15.57 -15.80 26.50
C ASN A 265 15.36 -17.32 26.58
N LYS A 266 14.55 -17.90 25.69
CA LYS A 266 14.27 -19.34 25.66
C LYS A 266 15.50 -20.18 25.27
N ASN A 267 16.41 -19.61 24.47
CA ASN A 267 17.59 -20.30 23.94
C ASN A 267 18.89 -19.95 24.67
N GLY A 268 18.83 -19.24 25.81
CA GLY A 268 20.00 -18.90 26.62
C GLY A 268 20.98 -17.94 25.93
N LEU A 269 20.50 -17.10 25.01
CA LEU A 269 21.29 -16.09 24.33
C LEU A 269 21.25 -14.75 25.09
N PRO A 270 22.25 -13.86 24.91
CA PRO A 270 22.20 -12.50 25.45
C PRO A 270 20.91 -11.77 25.06
N LEU A 271 20.28 -11.07 26.00
CA LEU A 271 19.00 -10.36 25.77
C LEU A 271 19.20 -9.01 25.10
N THR A 272 19.42 -9.02 23.80
CA THR A 272 19.46 -7.82 22.95
C THR A 272 18.40 -7.92 21.84
N PRO A 273 17.85 -6.80 21.36
CA PRO A 273 16.86 -6.81 20.26
C PRO A 273 17.50 -6.96 18.87
N THR A 274 18.82 -7.12 18.80
CA THR A 274 19.61 -7.10 17.56
C THR A 274 19.45 -8.40 16.77
N ILE A 275 19.51 -8.28 15.43
CA ILE A 275 19.66 -9.42 14.54
C ILE A 275 21.17 -9.56 14.27
N ASP A 276 21.86 -10.36 15.07
CA ASP A 276 23.29 -10.66 14.96
C ASP A 276 23.52 -12.12 14.56
N ASP A 277 24.78 -12.47 14.28
CA ASP A 277 25.17 -13.79 13.80
C ASP A 277 24.84 -14.92 14.79
N ASP A 278 24.96 -14.65 16.10
CA ASP A 278 24.62 -15.61 17.15
C ASP A 278 23.11 -15.90 17.16
N PHE A 279 22.28 -14.86 17.07
CA PHE A 279 20.84 -15.00 16.95
C PHE A 279 20.45 -15.72 15.67
N LEU A 280 20.99 -15.33 14.51
CA LEU A 280 20.70 -15.97 13.22
C LEU A 280 21.10 -17.45 13.22
N THR A 281 22.25 -17.78 13.81
CA THR A 281 22.73 -19.16 13.95
C THR A 281 21.80 -20.01 14.82
N ALA A 282 21.35 -19.47 15.95
CA ALA A 282 20.41 -20.17 16.83
C ALA A 282 19.03 -20.31 16.16
N LEU A 283 18.55 -19.27 15.49
CA LEU A 283 17.28 -19.25 14.78
C LEU A 283 17.25 -20.30 13.65
N ALA A 284 18.37 -20.49 12.94
CA ALA A 284 18.50 -21.50 11.90
C ALA A 284 18.45 -22.95 12.44
N LYS A 285 18.97 -23.19 13.64
CA LYS A 285 18.97 -24.51 14.30
C LYS A 285 17.66 -24.85 15.00
N ALA A 286 16.86 -23.85 15.35
CA ALA A 286 15.61 -24.05 16.06
C ALA A 286 14.58 -24.80 15.20
N THR A 287 13.92 -25.76 15.81
CA THR A 287 12.80 -26.51 15.23
C THR A 287 11.48 -25.99 15.80
N PRO A 288 10.39 -25.98 15.01
CA PRO A 288 9.07 -25.67 15.51
C PRO A 288 8.71 -26.54 16.72
N PRO A 289 7.92 -26.02 17.69
CA PRO A 289 7.44 -26.83 18.79
C PRO A 289 6.68 -28.05 18.26
N GLU A 290 6.88 -29.23 18.85
CA GLU A 290 6.01 -30.38 18.58
C GLU A 290 4.60 -30.01 19.03
N VAL A 291 3.66 -30.00 18.08
CA VAL A 291 2.24 -29.90 18.39
C VAL A 291 1.88 -31.18 19.14
N SER A 292 1.51 -31.09 20.42
CA SER A 292 1.04 -32.26 21.16
C SER A 292 -0.11 -32.92 20.40
N GLU A 293 -0.21 -34.25 20.40
CA GLU A 293 -1.30 -34.97 19.73
C GLU A 293 -2.69 -34.44 20.14
N GLU A 294 -2.80 -33.96 21.38
CA GLU A 294 -3.99 -33.28 21.91
C GLU A 294 -4.31 -31.97 21.16
N ARG A 295 -3.32 -31.13 20.85
CA ARG A 295 -3.53 -29.91 20.04
C ARG A 295 -3.80 -30.25 18.59
N ALA A 296 -3.11 -31.25 18.02
CA ALA A 296 -3.29 -31.66 16.63
C ALA A 296 -4.72 -32.17 16.36
N ASN A 297 -5.33 -32.81 17.36
CA ASN A 297 -6.70 -33.33 17.29
C ASN A 297 -7.76 -32.41 17.91
N ALA A 298 -7.36 -31.30 18.57
CA ALA A 298 -8.27 -30.39 19.26
C ALA A 298 -9.40 -29.91 18.35
N SER A 299 -10.63 -29.99 18.83
CA SER A 299 -11.85 -29.61 18.14
C SER A 299 -12.42 -28.32 18.73
N ALA A 300 -13.43 -27.75 18.07
CA ALA A 300 -14.12 -26.57 18.60
C ALA A 300 -14.80 -26.84 19.96
N SER A 301 -15.18 -28.09 20.27
CA SER A 301 -15.68 -28.48 21.59
C SER A 301 -14.57 -28.44 22.65
N ASP A 302 -13.36 -28.88 22.32
CA ASP A 302 -12.25 -28.89 23.28
C ASP A 302 -11.81 -27.46 23.63
N LEU A 303 -11.82 -26.55 22.64
CA LEU A 303 -11.58 -25.12 22.87
C LEU A 303 -12.71 -24.41 23.64
N ARG A 304 -13.95 -24.93 23.52
CA ARG A 304 -15.11 -24.45 24.27
C ARG A 304 -15.02 -24.83 25.74
N GLU A 305 -14.56 -26.05 26.04
CA GLU A 305 -14.30 -26.52 27.40
C GLU A 305 -13.11 -25.80 28.06
N GLN A 306 -12.11 -25.41 27.26
CA GLN A 306 -10.97 -24.59 27.70
C GLN A 306 -11.30 -23.10 27.90
N GLY A 307 -12.54 -22.68 27.62
CA GLY A 307 -13.00 -21.31 27.87
C GLY A 307 -12.54 -20.27 26.85
N SER A 308 -12.30 -20.65 25.58
CA SER A 308 -11.92 -19.68 24.53
C SER A 308 -12.99 -18.60 24.32
N ASP A 309 -12.63 -17.35 24.57
CA ASP A 309 -13.48 -16.17 24.34
C ASP A 309 -13.91 -16.04 22.87
N THR A 310 -13.05 -16.47 21.94
CA THR A 310 -13.33 -16.44 20.49
C THR A 310 -14.43 -17.44 20.14
N ILE A 311 -14.37 -18.66 20.69
CA ILE A 311 -15.41 -19.67 20.50
C ILE A 311 -16.72 -19.24 21.18
N SER A 312 -16.65 -18.66 22.38
CA SER A 312 -17.81 -18.10 23.07
C SER A 312 -18.49 -16.99 22.26
N PHE A 313 -17.70 -16.13 21.61
CA PHE A 313 -18.20 -15.09 20.73
C PHE A 313 -18.85 -15.67 19.46
N THR A 314 -18.18 -16.61 18.77
CA THR A 314 -18.75 -17.24 17.56
C THR A 314 -20.01 -18.04 17.89
N ASP A 315 -20.09 -18.70 19.05
CA ASP A 315 -21.28 -19.40 19.53
C ASP A 315 -22.45 -18.45 19.78
N LYS A 316 -22.21 -17.28 20.39
CA LYS A 316 -23.24 -16.24 20.59
C LYS A 316 -23.76 -15.71 19.25
N VAL A 317 -22.85 -15.47 18.29
CA VAL A 317 -23.20 -14.98 16.94
C VAL A 317 -23.94 -16.05 16.13
N LYS A 318 -23.45 -17.30 16.14
CA LYS A 318 -24.12 -18.46 15.51
C LYS A 318 -25.45 -18.79 16.18
N GLY A 319 -25.56 -18.59 17.49
CA GLY A 319 -26.80 -18.75 18.25
C GLY A 319 -27.82 -17.66 17.94
N TRP A 320 -27.39 -16.41 17.73
CA TRP A 320 -28.26 -15.34 17.25
C TRP A 320 -28.74 -15.60 15.82
N GLY A 321 -27.84 -15.93 14.89
CA GLY A 321 -28.21 -16.34 13.52
C GLY A 321 -29.11 -17.58 13.53
N GLY A 322 -28.73 -18.61 14.28
CA GLY A 322 -29.48 -19.86 14.43
C GLY A 322 -30.86 -19.68 15.06
N ARG A 323 -31.05 -18.73 16.00
CA ARG A 323 -32.39 -18.38 16.53
C ARG A 323 -33.24 -17.65 15.50
N LEU A 324 -32.62 -16.84 14.64
CA LEU A 324 -33.27 -16.21 13.49
C LEU A 324 -33.76 -17.27 12.47
N PHE A 325 -33.11 -18.44 12.40
CA PHE A 325 -33.38 -19.48 11.40
C PHE A 325 -34.02 -20.78 11.92
N GLY A 326 -33.99 -21.05 13.23
CA GLY A 326 -34.36 -22.35 13.83
C GLY A 326 -35.22 -22.27 15.09
N GLY A 327 -35.54 -21.08 15.60
CA GLY A 327 -36.39 -20.91 16.78
C GLY A 327 -37.83 -20.57 16.39
N GLY A 328 -38.71 -21.56 16.29
CA GLY A 328 -40.16 -21.56 16.63
C GLY A 328 -41.09 -20.38 16.32
N THR A 329 -40.68 -19.33 15.60
CA THR A 329 -41.51 -18.20 15.19
C THR A 329 -41.41 -18.03 13.69
N GLY A 330 -42.16 -18.85 12.94
CA GLY A 330 -42.68 -18.57 11.59
C GLY A 330 -41.74 -18.24 10.42
N LEU A 331 -40.42 -18.08 10.61
CA LEU A 331 -39.49 -17.52 9.60
C LEU A 331 -38.16 -18.28 9.51
N GLY A 332 -38.16 -19.61 9.70
CA GLY A 332 -36.98 -20.47 9.50
C GLY A 332 -36.77 -20.92 8.05
N VAL A 333 -35.55 -21.35 7.69
CA VAL A 333 -35.13 -21.70 6.30
C VAL A 333 -36.02 -22.76 5.64
N THR A 334 -36.54 -23.74 6.39
CA THR A 334 -37.52 -24.72 5.85
C THR A 334 -38.84 -24.06 5.46
N GLY A 335 -39.27 -23.04 6.20
CA GLY A 335 -40.45 -22.22 5.87
C GLY A 335 -40.19 -21.24 4.73
N ALA A 336 -38.99 -20.67 4.64
CA ALA A 336 -38.63 -19.74 3.57
C ALA A 336 -38.36 -20.45 2.22
N LEU A 337 -37.68 -21.60 2.21
CA LEU A 337 -37.56 -22.43 1.00
C LEU A 337 -38.91 -23.03 0.58
N GLY A 338 -39.75 -23.43 1.55
CA GLY A 338 -41.14 -23.82 1.28
C GLY A 338 -41.94 -22.69 0.63
N LEU A 339 -41.88 -21.48 1.20
CA LEU A 339 -42.54 -20.28 0.66
C LEU A 339 -42.00 -19.85 -0.71
N VAL A 340 -40.69 -19.95 -0.96
CA VAL A 340 -40.10 -19.56 -2.25
C VAL A 340 -40.42 -20.60 -3.33
N THR A 341 -40.43 -21.89 -2.98
CA THR A 341 -40.71 -22.97 -3.95
C THR A 341 -42.20 -23.10 -4.24
N GLU A 342 -43.09 -22.91 -3.25
CA GLU A 342 -44.55 -22.87 -3.48
C GLU A 342 -45.02 -21.57 -4.14
N LYS A 343 -44.34 -20.43 -3.93
CA LYS A 343 -44.77 -19.14 -4.52
C LYS A 343 -44.13 -18.79 -5.86
N ALA A 344 -43.06 -19.45 -6.28
CA ALA A 344 -42.53 -19.31 -7.65
C ALA A 344 -43.50 -19.90 -8.70
N THR A 345 -44.19 -20.99 -8.36
CA THR A 345 -45.18 -21.65 -9.24
C THR A 345 -46.56 -20.97 -9.18
N ALA A 346 -46.84 -20.22 -8.11
CA ALA A 346 -48.11 -19.51 -7.91
C ALA A 346 -48.17 -18.12 -8.58
N ILE A 347 -47.05 -17.52 -8.97
CA ILE A 347 -47.05 -16.17 -9.59
C ILE A 347 -47.50 -16.21 -11.06
N SER A 348 -47.25 -17.30 -11.78
CA SER A 348 -47.74 -17.48 -13.16
C SER A 348 -49.22 -17.92 -13.21
N SER A 349 -49.67 -18.69 -12.23
CA SER A 349 -51.05 -19.21 -12.16
C SER A 349 -52.03 -18.30 -11.40
N ALA A 350 -51.56 -17.35 -10.58
CA ALA A 350 -52.40 -16.34 -9.92
C ALA A 350 -52.80 -15.16 -10.82
N LYS A 351 -52.17 -14.96 -11.98
CA LYS A 351 -52.53 -13.88 -12.91
C LYS A 351 -53.80 -14.19 -13.73
N GLU A 352 -54.14 -15.47 -13.91
CA GLU A 352 -55.35 -15.89 -14.63
C GLU A 352 -56.53 -16.22 -13.70
N ALA A 353 -56.28 -16.58 -12.43
CA ALA A 353 -57.35 -16.93 -11.48
C ALA A 353 -57.88 -15.77 -10.61
N VAL A 354 -57.32 -14.55 -10.73
CA VAL A 354 -57.61 -13.42 -9.83
C VAL A 354 -58.04 -12.17 -10.60
N GLY A 355 -59.00 -12.32 -11.52
CA GLY A 355 -59.80 -11.20 -12.02
C GLY A 355 -60.92 -10.75 -11.06
N GLY A 356 -61.05 -11.36 -9.87
CA GLY A 356 -62.23 -11.24 -9.01
C GLY A 356 -62.02 -10.81 -7.55
N LEU A 357 -60.80 -10.51 -7.11
CA LEU A 357 -60.52 -10.05 -5.74
C LEU A 357 -59.77 -8.72 -5.81
N GLY A 358 -60.49 -7.61 -5.64
CA GLY A 358 -60.02 -6.22 -5.84
C GLY A 358 -58.91 -5.75 -4.90
N ILE A 359 -57.72 -6.33 -5.01
CA ILE A 359 -56.48 -5.83 -4.40
C ILE A 359 -55.94 -4.72 -5.32
N SER A 360 -55.75 -3.51 -4.80
CA SER A 360 -55.20 -2.40 -5.57
C SER A 360 -53.74 -2.66 -5.99
N GLU A 361 -53.30 -2.06 -7.11
CA GLU A 361 -51.91 -2.21 -7.60
C GLU A 361 -50.86 -1.85 -6.53
N THR A 362 -51.16 -0.93 -5.62
CA THR A 362 -50.29 -0.55 -4.50
C THR A 362 -50.16 -1.65 -3.44
N GLY A 363 -51.16 -2.51 -3.25
CA GLY A 363 -51.13 -3.60 -2.27
C GLY A 363 -50.11 -4.68 -2.63
N TRP A 364 -49.90 -4.94 -3.92
CA TRP A 364 -48.90 -5.90 -4.41
C TRP A 364 -47.46 -5.41 -4.22
N VAL A 365 -47.24 -4.10 -4.35
CA VAL A 365 -45.92 -3.48 -4.14
C VAL A 365 -45.48 -3.58 -2.68
N VAL A 366 -46.40 -3.38 -1.72
CA VAL A 366 -46.10 -3.46 -0.28
C VAL A 366 -45.78 -4.90 0.15
N ILE A 367 -46.52 -5.89 -0.37
CA ILE A 367 -46.24 -7.31 -0.10
C ILE A 367 -44.90 -7.72 -0.73
N GLY A 368 -44.60 -7.28 -1.94
CA GLY A 368 -43.30 -7.52 -2.59
C GLY A 368 -42.14 -6.90 -1.80
N ALA A 369 -42.28 -5.66 -1.35
CA ALA A 369 -41.26 -4.97 -0.55
C ALA A 369 -40.99 -5.67 0.79
N ALA A 370 -42.03 -6.14 1.49
CA ALA A 370 -41.88 -6.87 2.75
C ALA A 370 -41.14 -8.20 2.58
N VAL A 371 -41.42 -8.93 1.48
CA VAL A 371 -40.70 -10.17 1.14
C VAL A 371 -39.22 -9.88 0.82
N VAL A 372 -38.93 -8.82 0.08
CA VAL A 372 -37.54 -8.42 -0.23
C VAL A 372 -36.77 -8.06 1.05
N VAL A 373 -37.36 -7.31 1.98
CA VAL A 373 -36.72 -6.98 3.27
C VAL A 373 -36.42 -8.25 4.09
N LEU A 374 -37.35 -9.19 4.14
CA LEU A 374 -37.13 -10.47 4.83
C LEU A 374 -36.02 -11.31 4.18
N VAL A 375 -35.94 -11.33 2.85
CA VAL A 375 -34.87 -12.02 2.11
C VAL A 375 -33.50 -11.36 2.37
N VAL A 376 -33.43 -10.03 2.40
CA VAL A 376 -32.19 -9.29 2.70
C VAL A 376 -31.73 -9.54 4.13
N LEU A 377 -32.64 -9.55 5.11
CA LEU A 377 -32.33 -9.87 6.51
C LEU A 377 -31.87 -11.33 6.67
N ALA A 378 -32.50 -12.27 5.95
CA ALA A 378 -32.08 -13.66 5.92
C ALA A 378 -30.69 -13.82 5.29
N ALA A 379 -30.42 -13.15 4.17
CA ALA A 379 -29.10 -13.15 3.52
C ALA A 379 -28.01 -12.55 4.42
N ALA A 380 -28.32 -11.45 5.12
CA ALA A 380 -27.41 -10.83 6.08
C ALA A 380 -27.12 -11.76 7.27
N GLY A 381 -28.14 -12.41 7.85
CA GLY A 381 -27.96 -13.38 8.92
C GLY A 381 -27.14 -14.61 8.48
N LEU A 382 -27.33 -15.08 7.25
CA LEU A 382 -26.56 -16.19 6.68
C LEU A 382 -25.09 -15.79 6.48
N ALA A 383 -24.84 -14.59 5.97
CA ALA A 383 -23.48 -14.05 5.80
C ALA A 383 -22.76 -13.91 7.14
N VAL A 384 -23.45 -13.40 8.18
CA VAL A 384 -22.91 -13.30 9.55
C VAL A 384 -22.58 -14.68 10.13
N TRP A 385 -23.44 -15.68 9.91
CA TRP A 385 -23.19 -17.06 10.34
C TRP A 385 -21.97 -17.67 9.62
N PHE A 386 -21.85 -17.48 8.30
CA PHE A 386 -20.69 -17.95 7.52
C PHE A 386 -19.38 -17.29 7.94
N VAL A 387 -19.42 -15.99 8.28
CA VAL A 387 -18.24 -15.27 8.79
C VAL A 387 -17.85 -15.82 10.17
N ALA A 388 -18.81 -16.03 11.08
CA ALA A 388 -18.55 -16.62 12.39
C ALA A 388 -18.01 -18.07 12.28
N ASP A 389 -18.55 -18.88 11.37
CA ASP A 389 -18.05 -20.23 11.10
C ASP A 389 -16.63 -20.23 10.54
N LYS A 390 -16.32 -19.29 9.64
CA LYS A 390 -14.97 -19.11 9.10
C LYS A 390 -13.97 -18.68 10.19
N ILE A 391 -14.38 -17.81 11.11
CA ILE A 391 -13.55 -17.38 12.25
C ILE A 391 -13.28 -18.56 13.19
N GLU A 392 -14.31 -19.35 13.54
CA GLU A 392 -14.19 -20.51 14.42
C GLU A 392 -13.24 -21.57 13.84
N ARG A 393 -13.43 -21.95 12.57
CA ARG A 393 -12.54 -22.91 11.90
C ARG A 393 -11.11 -22.42 11.86
N ARG A 394 -10.89 -21.15 11.53
CA ARG A 394 -9.55 -20.56 11.49
C ARG A 394 -8.89 -20.55 12.86
N HIS A 395 -9.63 -20.25 13.93
CA HIS A 395 -9.10 -20.28 15.30
C HIS A 395 -8.73 -21.71 15.73
N VAL A 396 -9.55 -22.70 15.38
CA VAL A 396 -9.22 -24.14 15.59
C VAL A 396 -7.95 -24.51 14.82
N ASP A 397 -7.83 -24.10 13.54
CA ASP A 397 -6.65 -24.37 12.72
C ASP A 397 -5.38 -23.66 13.25
N ASP A 398 -5.53 -22.45 13.79
CA ASP A 398 -4.43 -21.71 14.42
C ASP A 398 -4.00 -22.37 15.73
N TYR A 399 -4.93 -22.86 16.56
CA TYR A 399 -4.62 -23.61 17.77
C TYR A 399 -3.94 -24.96 17.48
N ARG A 400 -4.45 -25.71 16.50
CA ARG A 400 -3.85 -26.96 16.00
C ARG A 400 -2.43 -26.75 15.47
N ALA A 401 -2.16 -25.60 14.86
CA ALA A 401 -0.83 -25.26 14.37
C ALA A 401 0.09 -24.62 15.44
N GLY A 402 -0.37 -24.50 16.70
CA GLY A 402 0.40 -23.86 17.77
C GLY A 402 0.59 -22.35 17.61
N ARG A 403 -0.27 -21.69 16.83
CA ARG A 403 -0.24 -20.25 16.51
C ARG A 403 -1.19 -19.40 17.36
N ALA A 404 -2.05 -20.03 18.15
CA ALA A 404 -3.06 -19.40 19.02
C ALA A 404 -2.79 -19.67 20.50
#